data_AF-A0A484LS25-F1
#
_entry.id   AF-A0A484LS25-F1
#
_cell.length_a   1.000
_cell.length_b   1.000
_cell.length_c   1.000
_cell.angle_alpha   90.00
_cell.angle_beta   90.00
_cell.angle_gamma   90.00
#
_symmetry.space_group_name_H-M   'P 1'
#
loop_
_entity.id
_entity.type
_entity.pdbx_description
1 polymer ?
#
loop_
_entity_poly.entity_id
_entity_poly.type
_entity_poly.pdbx_seq_one_letter_code
_entity_poly.pdbx_strand_id
1 'polypeptide(L)'
;MANNNNPFNLRYILENNKLSGTNFLDWEMNLRIVLNCERKLYILETDPPKTPDANARASELTSFKKYENDARDVKYDSGAPKAPRGHGSASYDTMLKRPLRGSTPKLRYLRYRSQYV
;
A
#
# COMPACT_ATOMS: atom_id res chain seq x y z
N MET A 1 -28.39 3.03 15.59
CA MET A 1 -27.51 2.93 14.41
C MET A 1 -26.20 3.64 14.74
N ALA A 2 -25.14 2.90 15.04
CA ALA A 2 -23.85 3.49 15.40
C ALA A 2 -23.15 3.96 14.11
N ASN A 3 -22.87 5.25 14.02
CA ASN A 3 -21.94 5.76 13.02
C ASN A 3 -20.54 5.33 13.50
N ASN A 4 -19.91 4.42 12.75
CA ASN A 4 -18.62 3.82 13.08
C ASN A 4 -17.47 4.48 12.29
N ASN A 5 -17.61 5.75 11.93
CA ASN A 5 -16.67 6.48 11.08
C ASN A 5 -15.41 6.95 11.83
N ASN A 6 -15.00 6.24 12.88
CA ASN A 6 -13.73 6.52 13.54
C ASN A 6 -12.61 5.73 12.85
N PRO A 7 -11.65 6.38 12.17
CA PRO A 7 -10.52 5.69 11.51
C PRO A 7 -9.74 4.79 12.48
N PHE A 8 -9.74 5.08 13.78
CA PHE A 8 -9.14 4.24 14.82
C PHE A 8 -9.74 2.83 14.91
N ASN A 9 -11.05 2.67 14.70
CA ASN A 9 -11.69 1.35 14.72
C ASN A 9 -11.36 0.52 13.47
N LEU A 10 -11.03 1.17 12.35
CA LEU A 10 -10.71 0.49 11.10
C LEU A 10 -9.26 0.01 11.08
N ARG A 11 -8.31 0.79 11.63
CA ARG A 11 -6.91 0.32 11.78
C ARG A 11 -6.81 -0.91 12.67
N TYR A 12 -7.66 -1.03 13.68
CA TYR A 12 -7.77 -2.23 14.51
C TYR A 12 -8.08 -3.50 13.68
N ILE A 13 -8.80 -3.38 12.55
CA ILE A 13 -9.05 -4.52 11.65
C ILE A 13 -7.75 -5.04 11.04
N LEU A 14 -6.82 -4.15 10.66
CA LEU A 14 -5.51 -4.53 10.13
C LEU A 14 -4.60 -5.11 11.21
N GLU A 15 -4.73 -4.65 12.46
CA GLU A 15 -3.98 -5.19 13.59
C GLU A 15 -4.41 -6.61 13.97
N ASN A 16 -5.70 -6.94 13.83
CA ASN A 16 -6.21 -8.30 14.08
C ASN A 16 -6.06 -9.23 12.89
N ASN A 17 -6.18 -8.70 11.67
CA ASN A 17 -5.97 -9.45 10.42
C ASN A 17 -4.64 -9.05 9.78
N LYS A 18 -3.56 -9.18 10.55
CA LYS A 18 -2.21 -8.96 10.02
C LYS A 18 -1.95 -9.89 8.84
N LEU A 19 -1.16 -9.40 7.89
CA LEU A 19 -0.76 -10.18 6.75
C LEU A 19 -0.04 -11.47 7.18
N SER A 20 -0.53 -12.59 6.70
CA SER A 20 0.08 -13.92 6.80
C SER A 20 0.19 -14.53 5.40
N GLY A 21 1.01 -15.57 5.25
CA GLY A 21 1.16 -16.27 3.97
C GLY A 21 -0.12 -16.83 3.35
N THR A 22 -1.21 -16.96 4.12
CA THR A 22 -2.47 -17.58 3.67
C THR A 22 -3.64 -16.61 3.53
N ASN A 23 -3.61 -15.42 4.14
CA ASN A 23 -4.76 -14.51 4.22
C ASN A 23 -4.67 -13.28 3.30
N PHE A 24 -3.81 -13.32 2.26
CA PHE A 24 -3.52 -12.15 1.43
C PHE A 24 -4.76 -11.43 0.87
N LEU A 25 -5.78 -12.18 0.42
CA LEU A 25 -6.99 -11.58 -0.16
C LEU A 25 -7.82 -10.83 0.89
N ASP A 26 -8.01 -11.42 2.07
CA ASP A 26 -8.73 -10.80 3.17
C ASP A 26 -7.98 -9.58 3.70
N TRP A 27 -6.66 -9.70 3.84
CA TRP A 27 -5.80 -8.59 4.21
C TRP A 27 -5.82 -7.47 3.16
N GLU A 28 -5.74 -7.78 1.87
CA GLU A 28 -5.79 -6.79 0.79
C GLU A 28 -7.13 -6.04 0.81
N MET A 29 -8.24 -6.76 1.00
CA MET A 29 -9.58 -6.17 1.10
C MET A 29 -9.69 -5.23 2.31
N ASN A 30 -9.24 -5.69 3.48
CA ASN A 30 -9.22 -4.87 4.70
C ASN A 30 -8.36 -3.62 4.51
N LEU A 31 -7.19 -3.75 3.88
CA LEU A 31 -6.30 -2.63 3.58
C LEU A 31 -6.98 -1.62 2.65
N ARG A 32 -7.62 -2.09 1.57
CA ARG A 32 -8.36 -1.21 0.65
C ARG A 32 -9.48 -0.45 1.36
N ILE A 33 -10.22 -1.11 2.26
CA ILE A 33 -11.30 -0.46 3.04
C ILE A 33 -10.72 0.65 3.92
N VAL A 34 -9.68 0.36 4.71
CA VAL A 34 -9.04 1.35 5.59
C VAL A 34 -8.51 2.53 4.78
N LEU A 35 -7.76 2.26 3.70
CA LEU A 35 -7.17 3.32 2.87
C LEU A 35 -8.24 4.13 2.14
N ASN A 36 -9.34 3.52 1.73
CA ASN A 36 -10.44 4.25 1.11
C ASN A 36 -11.12 5.19 2.12
N CYS A 37 -11.36 4.73 3.35
CA CYS A 37 -11.88 5.56 4.44
C CYS A 37 -10.95 6.72 4.78
N GLU A 38 -9.63 6.52 4.71
CA GLU A 38 -8.63 7.56 4.94
C GLU A 38 -8.32 8.44 3.71
N ARG A 39 -8.98 8.19 2.57
CA ARG A 39 -8.73 8.87 1.27
C ARG A 39 -7.29 8.72 0.78
N LYS A 40 -6.68 7.57 1.06
CA LYS A 40 -5.30 7.19 0.70
C LYS A 40 -5.23 6.02 -0.28
N LEU A 41 -6.37 5.49 -0.74
CA LEU A 41 -6.39 4.38 -1.71
C LEU A 41 -5.59 4.69 -2.98
N TYR A 42 -5.58 5.96 -3.41
CA TYR A 42 -4.79 6.44 -4.54
C TYR A 42 -3.30 6.08 -4.43
N ILE A 43 -2.74 5.94 -3.22
CA ILE A 43 -1.35 5.49 -3.02
C ILE A 43 -1.11 4.10 -3.59
N LEU A 44 -2.09 3.20 -3.60
CA LEU A 44 -1.95 1.86 -4.18
C LEU A 44 -2.29 1.81 -5.66
N GLU A 45 -3.16 2.70 -6.13
CA GLU A 45 -3.72 2.68 -7.49
C GLU A 45 -2.92 3.54 -8.47
N THR A 46 -2.27 4.60 -7.98
CA THR A 46 -1.52 5.53 -8.83
C THR A 46 -0.01 5.33 -8.69
N ASP A 47 0.67 5.61 -9.79
CA ASP A 47 2.11 5.75 -9.77
C ASP A 47 2.54 6.91 -8.86
N PRO A 48 3.74 6.86 -8.27
CA PRO A 48 4.29 7.99 -7.55
C PRO A 48 4.33 9.24 -8.43
N PRO A 49 3.95 10.42 -7.89
CA PRO A 49 4.14 11.67 -8.61
C PRO A 49 5.63 11.88 -8.88
N LYS A 50 5.91 12.60 -9.97
CA LYS A 50 7.28 13.02 -10.27
C LYS A 50 7.79 13.92 -9.15
N THR A 51 9.06 13.77 -8.79
CA THR A 51 9.72 14.67 -7.85
C THR A 51 9.65 16.10 -8.40
N PRO A 52 9.16 17.07 -7.61
CA PRO A 52 9.13 18.47 -8.04
C PRO A 52 10.54 19.01 -8.28
N ASP A 53 10.68 19.87 -9.28
CA ASP A 53 11.92 20.60 -9.53
C ASP A 53 12.21 21.63 -8.42
N ALA A 54 13.45 22.10 -8.34
CA ALA A 54 13.86 23.10 -7.35
C ALA A 54 13.09 24.43 -7.46
N ASN A 55 12.55 24.74 -8.64
CA ASN A 55 11.75 25.92 -8.93
C ASN A 55 10.23 25.64 -8.98
N ALA A 56 9.80 24.46 -8.55
CA ALA A 56 8.39 24.07 -8.52
C ALA A 56 7.55 25.02 -7.66
N ARG A 57 6.27 25.16 -8.02
CA ARG A 57 5.34 25.99 -7.25
C ARG A 57 5.08 25.39 -5.87
N ALA A 58 4.73 26.25 -4.92
CA ALA A 58 4.39 25.84 -3.56
C ALA A 58 3.28 24.76 -3.51
N SER A 59 2.31 24.81 -4.43
CA SER A 59 1.24 23.82 -4.54
C SER A 59 1.74 22.44 -4.97
N GLU A 60 2.72 22.38 -5.86
CA GLU A 60 3.35 21.13 -6.33
C GLU A 60 4.17 20.49 -5.20
N LEU A 61 4.98 21.30 -4.51
CA LEU A 61 5.74 20.87 -3.34
C LEU A 61 4.83 20.36 -2.22
N THR A 62 3.71 21.04 -1.97
CA THR A 62 2.74 20.63 -0.95
C THR A 62 2.05 19.32 -1.31
N SER A 63 1.67 19.15 -2.57
CA SER A 63 1.04 17.92 -3.07
C SER A 63 2.00 16.72 -3.00
N PHE A 64 3.27 16.93 -3.37
CA PHE A 64 4.31 15.91 -3.26
C PHE A 64 4.57 15.51 -1.80
N LYS A 65 4.71 16.49 -0.89
CA LYS A 65 4.86 16.20 0.56
C LYS A 65 3.68 15.44 1.14
N LYS A 66 2.45 15.78 0.72
CA LYS A 66 1.25 15.03 1.11
C LYS A 66 1.33 13.59 0.63
N TYR A 67 1.71 13.37 -0.63
CA TYR A 67 1.93 12.03 -1.17
C TYR A 67 2.96 11.25 -0.34
N GLU A 68 4.10 11.84 -0.01
CA GLU A 68 5.15 11.17 0.76
C GLU A 68 4.67 10.77 2.16
N ASN A 69 3.91 11.66 2.82
CA ASN A 69 3.33 11.38 4.14
C ASN A 69 2.30 10.25 4.07
N ASP A 70 1.37 10.32 3.12
CA ASP A 70 0.35 9.29 2.92
C ASP A 70 1.02 7.94 2.55
N ALA A 71 2.05 7.94 1.70
CA ALA A 71 2.80 6.74 1.33
C ALA A 71 3.56 6.12 2.52
N ARG A 72 4.12 6.95 3.41
CA ARG A 72 4.78 6.48 4.64
C ARG A 72 3.80 5.80 5.58
N ASP A 73 2.60 6.37 5.72
CA ASP A 73 1.55 5.85 6.57
C ASP A 73 0.99 4.52 6.03
N VAL A 74 0.68 4.46 4.71
CA VAL A 74 0.27 3.19 4.06
C VAL A 74 1.32 2.10 4.23
N LYS A 75 2.61 2.45 4.14
CA LYS A 75 3.69 1.49 4.36
C LYS A 75 3.68 0.94 5.78
N TYR A 76 3.41 1.77 6.77
CA TYR A 76 3.28 1.36 8.17
C TYR A 76 2.07 0.43 8.35
N ASP A 77 0.89 0.85 7.85
CA ASP A 77 -0.35 0.09 7.96
C ASP A 77 -0.29 -1.26 7.23
N SER A 78 0.45 -1.34 6.13
CA SER A 78 0.61 -2.58 5.38
C SER A 78 1.44 -3.66 6.12
N GLY A 79 2.20 -3.29 7.16
CA GLY A 79 3.02 -4.24 7.91
C GLY A 79 4.06 -5.00 7.06
N ALA A 80 4.39 -4.51 5.87
CA ALA A 80 5.14 -5.29 4.89
C ALA A 80 6.55 -5.65 5.42
N PRO A 81 6.87 -6.95 5.59
CA PRO A 81 8.16 -7.41 6.13
C PRO A 81 9.31 -6.95 5.24
N LYS A 82 10.48 -6.61 5.81
CA LYS A 82 11.68 -6.26 5.01
C LYS A 82 11.98 -7.39 4.01
N ALA A 83 12.20 -7.06 2.74
CA ALA A 83 12.48 -8.06 1.71
C ALA A 83 13.66 -8.97 2.14
N PRO A 84 13.56 -10.29 1.96
CA PRO A 84 14.67 -11.19 2.26
C PRO A 84 15.90 -10.78 1.45
N ARG A 85 17.03 -10.59 2.11
CA ARG A 85 18.30 -10.32 1.43
C ARG A 85 18.68 -11.59 0.66
N GLY A 86 18.55 -11.57 -0.67
CA GLY A 86 19.02 -12.65 -1.55
C GLY A 86 17.96 -13.39 -2.37
N HIS A 87 16.65 -13.14 -2.20
CA HIS A 87 15.65 -13.69 -3.12
C HIS A 87 15.58 -12.83 -4.40
N GLY A 88 16.02 -13.41 -5.51
CA GLY A 88 16.33 -12.71 -6.77
C GLY A 88 15.19 -11.91 -7.39
N SER A 89 15.58 -10.81 -8.03
CA SER A 89 14.76 -9.94 -8.90
C SER A 89 13.90 -10.70 -9.91
N ALA A 90 14.36 -11.88 -10.35
CA ALA A 90 13.66 -12.73 -11.31
C ALA A 90 12.24 -13.13 -10.88
N SER A 91 12.01 -13.40 -9.59
CA SER A 91 10.66 -13.78 -9.11
C SER A 91 9.70 -12.59 -9.08
N TYR A 92 10.20 -11.42 -8.67
CA TYR A 92 9.46 -10.15 -8.71
C TYR A 92 9.14 -9.72 -10.15
N ASP A 93 10.12 -9.78 -11.06
CA ASP A 93 9.94 -9.47 -12.49
C ASP A 93 8.95 -10.42 -13.16
N THR A 94 8.98 -11.71 -12.81
CA THR A 94 8.01 -12.69 -13.31
C THR A 94 6.59 -12.39 -12.81
N MET A 95 6.44 -11.97 -11.56
CA MET A 95 5.13 -11.59 -11.01
C MET A 95 4.62 -10.26 -11.55
N LEU A 96 5.49 -9.30 -11.90
CA LEU A 96 5.10 -8.10 -12.63
C LEU A 96 4.56 -8.43 -14.04
N LYS A 97 5.06 -9.49 -14.68
CA LYS A 97 4.71 -9.87 -16.07
C LYS A 97 3.41 -10.66 -16.23
N ARG A 98 2.86 -11.27 -15.17
CA ARG A 98 1.59 -12.03 -15.21
C ARG A 98 0.47 -11.28 -14.46
N PRO A 99 -0.23 -10.33 -15.09
CA PRO A 99 -1.26 -9.56 -14.41
C PRO A 99 -2.51 -10.39 -14.13
N LEU A 100 -2.95 -10.39 -12.87
CA LEU A 100 -4.37 -10.56 -12.57
C LEU A 100 -5.09 -9.25 -12.88
N ARG A 101 -6.27 -9.34 -13.49
CA ARG A 101 -7.11 -8.19 -13.84
C ARG A 101 -7.33 -7.34 -12.58
N GLY A 102 -6.94 -6.06 -12.61
CA GLY A 102 -7.13 -5.11 -11.52
C GLY A 102 -6.03 -5.04 -10.46
N SER A 103 -4.87 -5.69 -10.66
CA SER A 103 -3.74 -5.58 -9.73
C SER A 103 -2.73 -4.52 -10.18
N THR A 104 -2.36 -3.59 -9.30
CA THR A 104 -1.33 -2.57 -9.55
C THR A 104 0.08 -3.12 -9.25
N PRO A 105 1.17 -2.51 -9.78
CA PRO A 105 2.53 -2.93 -9.44
C PRO A 105 2.80 -2.98 -7.93
N LYS A 106 2.22 -2.05 -7.17
CA LYS A 106 2.33 -1.98 -5.71
C LYS A 106 1.64 -3.15 -5.02
N LEU A 107 0.43 -3.52 -5.46
CA LEU A 107 -0.28 -4.69 -4.94
C LEU A 107 0.44 -6.00 -5.28
N ARG A 108 1.01 -6.10 -6.49
CA ARG A 108 1.85 -7.24 -6.87
C ARG A 108 3.08 -7.37 -5.97
N TYR A 109 3.70 -6.25 -5.63
CA TYR A 109 4.83 -6.24 -4.70
C TYR A 109 4.44 -6.69 -3.29
N LEU A 110 3.31 -6.21 -2.79
CA LEU A 110 2.79 -6.61 -1.48
C LEU A 110 2.47 -8.11 -1.46
N ARG A 111 1.89 -8.65 -2.54
CA ARG A 111 1.63 -10.09 -2.69
C ARG A 111 2.91 -10.92 -2.76
N TYR A 112 3.95 -10.42 -3.44
CA TYR A 112 5.25 -11.08 -3.42
C TYR A 112 5.79 -11.15 -1.99
N ARG A 113 5.76 -10.03 -1.27
CA ARG A 113 6.24 -9.98 0.11
C ARG A 113 5.40 -10.83 1.06
N SER A 114 4.10 -11.00 0.82
CA SER A 114 3.24 -11.85 1.65
C SER A 114 3.65 -13.32 1.61
N GLN A 115 4.40 -13.77 0.60
CA GLN A 115 4.91 -15.14 0.55
C GLN A 115 6.05 -15.40 1.56
N TYR A 116 6.54 -14.35 2.22
CA TYR A 116 7.69 -14.40 3.15
C TYR A 116 7.32 -14.02 4.59
N VAL A 117 6.03 -13.98 4.92
CA VAL A 117 5.48 -13.79 6.29
C VAL A 117 4.60 -14.96 6.67
#